data_AF-A0A961ZD88-F1
#
_entry.id   AF-A0A961ZD88-F1
#
_cell.length_a   1.000
_cell.length_b   1.000
_cell.length_c   1.000
_cell.angle_alpha   90.00
_cell.angle_beta   90.00
_cell.angle_gamma   90.00
#
_symmetry.space_group_name_H-M   'P 1'
#
loop_
_entity.id
_entity.type
_entity.pdbx_description
1 polymer ?
#
loop_
_entity_poly.entity_id
_entity_poly.type
_entity_poly.pdbx_seq_one_letter_code
_entity_poly.pdbx_strand_id
1 'polypeptide(L)'
;MEWGVAIAVILAGALAIGQIYRDPAYTPEIRKRSLRALLLFTAYILAGAVFLIALPLERLTVTGLAFLLPAILAWVGLGGLWILRTTPSKRPPPDWVLRSWTWLDWGLIGLFGIGCLGTVLTLYTA
;
A
#
# COMPACT_ATOMS: atom_id res chain seq x y z
N MET A 1 -12.84 -16.65 4.07
CA MET A 1 -12.71 -15.60 3.03
C MET A 1 -11.67 -14.53 3.41
N GLU A 2 -11.37 -14.37 4.70
CA GLU A 2 -10.53 -13.30 5.28
C GLU A 2 -9.05 -13.35 4.87
N TRP A 3 -8.50 -14.55 4.66
CA TRP A 3 -7.10 -14.71 4.23
C TRP A 3 -6.85 -14.33 2.77
N GLY A 4 -7.89 -14.32 1.93
CA GLY A 4 -7.74 -14.11 0.48
C GLY A 4 -7.20 -12.72 0.13
N VAL A 5 -7.64 -11.69 0.85
CA VAL A 5 -7.20 -10.31 0.63
C VAL A 5 -5.76 -10.11 1.10
N ALA A 6 -5.41 -10.62 2.29
CA ALA A 6 -4.05 -10.57 2.80
C ALA A 6 -3.07 -11.31 1.86
N ILE A 7 -3.45 -12.51 1.39
CA ILE A 7 -2.67 -13.29 0.44
C ILE A 7 -2.53 -12.57 -0.90
N ALA A 8 -3.60 -11.95 -1.42
CA ALA A 8 -3.56 -11.20 -2.68
C ALA A 8 -2.63 -9.98 -2.60
N VAL A 9 -2.65 -9.24 -1.48
CA VAL A 9 -1.77 -8.09 -1.23
C VAL A 9 -0.30 -8.55 -1.14
N ILE A 10 -0.04 -9.64 -0.42
CA ILE A 10 1.30 -10.22 -0.30
C ILE A 10 1.80 -10.72 -1.67
N LEU A 11 0.94 -11.39 -2.45
CA LEU A 11 1.27 -11.87 -3.79
C LEU A 11 1.54 -10.73 -4.76
N ALA A 12 0.75 -9.66 -4.73
CA ALA A 12 0.99 -8.47 -5.56
C ALA A 12 2.34 -7.83 -5.22
N GLY A 13 2.67 -7.74 -3.93
CA GLY A 13 3.99 -7.33 -3.47
C GLY A 13 5.11 -8.25 -3.98
N ALA A 14 4.94 -9.57 -3.87
CA ALA A 14 5.91 -10.55 -4.34
C ALA A 14 6.11 -10.54 -5.87
N LEU A 15 5.05 -10.30 -6.65
CA LEU A 15 5.14 -10.18 -8.11
C LEU A 15 5.87 -8.90 -8.52
N ALA A 16 5.65 -7.79 -7.82
CA ALA A 16 6.42 -6.56 -8.01
C ALA A 16 7.93 -6.78 -7.71
N ILE A 17 8.26 -7.59 -6.69
CA ILE A 17 9.64 -7.99 -6.38
C ILE A 17 10.28 -8.80 -7.51
N GLY A 18 9.56 -9.78 -8.03
CA GLY A 18 10.05 -10.64 -9.11
C GLY A 18 10.36 -9.88 -10.40
N GLN A 19 9.61 -8.81 -10.68
CA GLN A 19 9.86 -7.93 -11.83
C GLN A 19 11.18 -7.15 -11.68
N ILE A 20 11.48 -6.64 -10.47
CA ILE A 20 12.72 -5.89 -10.19
C ILE A 20 13.96 -6.78 -10.36
N TYR A 21 13.89 -8.04 -9.93
CA TYR A 21 15.03 -8.96 -10.00
C TYR A 21 15.31 -9.51 -11.40
N ARG A 22 14.31 -9.50 -12.29
CA ARG A 22 14.45 -10.01 -13.66
C ARG A 22 14.99 -8.98 -14.65
N ASP A 23 15.19 -7.72 -14.27
CA ASP A 23 15.68 -6.71 -15.20
C ASP A 23 17.21 -6.79 -15.36
N PRO A 24 17.74 -7.20 -16.53
CA PRO A 24 19.17 -7.46 -16.75
C PRO A 24 20.05 -6.20 -16.74
N ALA A 25 19.48 -4.99 -16.62
CA ALA A 25 20.23 -3.73 -16.61
C ALA A 25 20.54 -3.17 -15.20
N TYR A 26 20.28 -3.94 -14.14
CA TYR A 26 20.45 -3.49 -12.76
C TYR A 26 21.93 -3.46 -12.33
N THR A 27 22.54 -2.26 -12.30
CA THR A 27 23.87 -2.06 -11.68
C THR A 27 23.82 -2.35 -10.16
N PRO A 28 24.94 -2.71 -9.53
CA PRO A 28 24.97 -3.00 -8.09
C PRO A 28 24.49 -1.83 -7.21
N GLU A 29 24.69 -0.56 -7.60
CA GLU A 29 24.14 0.58 -6.85
C GLU A 29 22.61 0.66 -6.93
N ILE A 30 22.04 0.46 -8.13
CA ILE A 30 20.59 0.47 -8.37
C ILE A 30 19.93 -0.68 -7.61
N ARG A 31 20.60 -1.85 -7.56
CA ARG A 31 20.16 -3.01 -6.79
C ARG A 31 20.04 -2.70 -5.31
N LYS A 32 21.07 -2.09 -4.68
CA LYS A 32 21.03 -1.72 -3.25
C LYS A 32 19.89 -0.75 -2.92
N ARG A 33 19.69 0.29 -3.75
CA ARG A 33 18.61 1.27 -3.56
C ARG A 33 17.23 0.63 -3.69
N SER A 34 17.05 -0.22 -4.69
CA SER A 34 15.77 -0.91 -4.90
C SER A 34 15.48 -1.93 -3.82
N LEU A 35 16.50 -2.61 -3.29
CA LEU A 35 16.35 -3.54 -2.17
C LEU A 35 15.95 -2.83 -0.88
N ARG A 36 16.50 -1.63 -0.63
CA ARG A 36 16.10 -0.78 0.50
C ARG A 36 14.68 -0.25 0.34
N ALA A 37 14.32 0.23 -0.85
CA ALA A 37 12.96 0.66 -1.16
C ALA A 37 11.98 -0.49 -0.94
N LEU A 38 12.35 -1.69 -1.39
CA LEU A 38 11.55 -2.87 -1.23
C LEU A 38 11.37 -3.30 0.22
N LEU A 39 12.44 -3.31 1.03
CA LEU A 39 12.34 -3.64 2.46
C LEU A 39 11.38 -2.69 3.19
N LEU A 40 11.46 -1.39 2.90
CA LEU A 40 10.56 -0.39 3.47
C LEU A 40 9.12 -0.59 3.01
N PHE A 41 8.90 -0.91 1.74
CA PHE A 41 7.57 -1.24 1.23
C PHE A 41 7.00 -2.52 1.86
N THR A 42 7.80 -3.57 2.00
CA THR A 42 7.38 -4.80 2.68
C THR A 42 7.01 -4.51 4.13
N ALA A 43 7.80 -3.72 4.85
CA ALA A 43 7.47 -3.28 6.21
C ALA A 43 6.18 -2.47 6.25
N TYR A 44 5.97 -1.57 5.27
CA TYR A 44 4.73 -0.81 5.10
C TYR A 44 3.52 -1.74 4.91
N ILE A 45 3.62 -2.73 4.01
CA ILE A 45 2.57 -3.73 3.76
C ILE A 45 2.29 -4.58 5.00
N LEU A 46 3.33 -5.02 5.70
CA LEU A 46 3.17 -5.80 6.93
C LEU A 46 2.49 -4.98 8.03
N ALA A 47 2.79 -3.70 8.17
CA ALA A 47 2.14 -2.85 9.16
C ALA A 47 0.62 -2.75 8.95
N GLY A 48 0.17 -2.57 7.71
CA GLY A 48 -1.27 -2.59 7.42
C GLY A 48 -1.89 -3.98 7.52
N ALA A 49 -1.16 -5.05 7.19
CA ALA A 49 -1.66 -6.41 7.41
C ALA A 49 -1.86 -6.71 8.91
N VAL A 50 -0.92 -6.29 9.77
CA VAL A 50 -1.05 -6.40 11.23
C VAL A 50 -2.26 -5.60 11.71
N PHE A 51 -2.46 -4.38 11.20
CA PHE A 51 -3.65 -3.59 11.51
C PHE A 51 -4.95 -4.32 11.14
N LEU A 52 -5.02 -4.92 9.94
CA LEU A 52 -6.20 -5.69 9.50
C LEU A 52 -6.46 -6.93 10.37
N ILE A 53 -5.41 -7.63 10.80
CA ILE A 53 -5.51 -8.80 11.69
C ILE A 53 -5.96 -8.39 13.09
N ALA A 54 -5.54 -7.21 13.57
CA ALA A 54 -5.90 -6.69 14.88
C ALA A 54 -7.34 -6.14 14.94
N LEU A 55 -7.99 -5.91 13.79
CA LEU A 55 -9.38 -5.46 13.76
C LEU A 55 -10.33 -6.62 14.12
N PRO A 56 -11.33 -6.41 14.98
CA PRO A 56 -12.37 -7.40 15.27
C PRO A 56 -13.36 -7.50 14.09
N LEU A 57 -12.92 -8.14 13.00
CA LEU A 57 -13.66 -8.24 11.72
C LEU A 57 -15.05 -8.88 11.87
N GLU A 58 -15.24 -9.73 12.88
CA GLU A 58 -16.53 -10.33 13.25
C GLU A 58 -17.61 -9.31 13.65
N ARG A 59 -17.21 -8.10 14.09
CA ARG A 59 -18.12 -7.01 14.46
C ARG A 59 -18.32 -6.00 13.33
N LEU A 60 -17.69 -6.23 12.17
CA LEU A 60 -17.68 -5.27 11.09
C LEU A 60 -19.03 -5.28 10.36
N THR A 61 -19.77 -4.19 10.48
CA THR A 61 -21.02 -3.98 9.75
C THR A 61 -20.76 -3.68 8.28
N VAL A 62 -21.81 -3.75 7.43
CA VAL A 62 -21.74 -3.34 6.02
C VAL A 62 -21.23 -1.89 5.90
N THR A 63 -21.65 -1.02 6.82
CA THR A 63 -21.18 0.36 6.91
C THR A 63 -19.68 0.43 7.24
N GLY A 64 -19.20 -0.40 8.18
CA GLY A 64 -17.77 -0.50 8.49
C GLY A 64 -16.94 -1.00 7.31
N LEU A 65 -17.43 -1.98 6.56
CA LEU A 65 -16.81 -2.44 5.31
C LEU A 65 -16.69 -1.32 4.26
N ALA A 66 -17.72 -0.48 4.14
CA ALA A 66 -17.72 0.65 3.21
C ALA A 66 -16.66 1.71 3.56
N PHE A 67 -16.21 1.79 4.83
CA PHE A 67 -15.10 2.64 5.24
C PHE A 67 -13.74 1.93 5.16
N LEU A 68 -13.70 0.63 5.46
CA LEU A 68 -12.48 -0.16 5.47
C LEU A 68 -11.92 -0.36 4.05
N LEU A 69 -12.77 -0.62 3.06
CA LEU A 69 -12.33 -0.86 1.68
C LEU A 69 -11.60 0.34 1.07
N PRO A 70 -12.15 1.58 1.11
CA PRO A 70 -11.42 2.76 0.67
C PRO A 70 -10.12 3.01 1.43
N ALA A 71 -10.06 2.71 2.74
CA ALA A 71 -8.84 2.84 3.51
C ALA A 71 -7.75 1.87 2.99
N ILE A 72 -8.09 0.60 2.77
CA ILE A 72 -7.16 -0.38 2.20
C ILE A 72 -6.67 0.07 0.82
N LEU A 73 -7.58 0.52 -0.04
CA LEU A 73 -7.22 1.00 -1.39
C LEU A 73 -6.32 2.23 -1.34
N ALA A 74 -6.60 3.17 -0.44
CA ALA A 74 -5.79 4.37 -0.25
C ALA A 74 -4.38 4.04 0.25
N TRP A 75 -4.28 3.09 1.20
CA TRP A 75 -3.02 2.59 1.72
C TRP A 75 -2.20 1.88 0.64
N VAL A 76 -2.78 0.92 -0.09
CA VAL A 76 -2.08 0.27 -1.22
C VAL A 76 -1.67 1.29 -2.29
N GLY A 77 -2.54 2.27 -2.59
CA GLY A 77 -2.27 3.35 -3.54
C GLY A 77 -1.09 4.24 -3.13
N LEU A 78 -1.02 4.65 -1.86
CA LEU A 78 0.10 5.43 -1.32
C LEU A 78 1.40 4.64 -1.37
N GLY A 79 1.37 3.37 -0.97
CA GLY A 79 2.53 2.48 -1.07
C GLY A 79 3.01 2.31 -2.52
N GLY A 80 2.07 2.15 -3.47
CA GLY A 80 2.37 2.04 -4.90
C GLY A 80 2.98 3.31 -5.48
N LEU A 81 2.41 4.48 -5.16
CA LEU A 81 2.98 5.79 -5.57
C LEU A 81 4.39 5.98 -5.01
N TRP A 82 4.61 5.59 -3.76
CA TRP A 82 5.91 5.68 -3.14
C TRP A 82 6.94 4.76 -3.81
N ILE A 83 6.58 3.52 -4.16
CA ILE A 83 7.43 2.63 -4.97
C ILE A 83 7.75 3.28 -6.32
N LEU A 84 6.75 3.80 -7.02
CA LEU A 84 6.95 4.39 -8.36
C LEU A 84 7.93 5.58 -8.33
N ARG A 85 7.95 6.34 -7.23
CA ARG A 85 8.89 7.46 -7.00
C ARG A 85 10.28 7.03 -6.61
N THR A 86 10.40 5.93 -5.88
CA THR A 86 11.67 5.47 -5.30
C THR A 86 12.38 4.43 -6.15
N THR A 87 11.64 3.72 -7.00
CA THR A 87 12.18 2.68 -7.88
C THR A 87 12.78 3.32 -9.13
N PRO A 88 14.08 3.11 -9.39
CA PRO A 88 14.69 3.57 -10.64
C PRO A 88 14.04 2.86 -11.83
N SER A 89 13.47 3.64 -12.75
CA SER A 89 12.83 3.16 -13.97
C SER A 89 13.56 3.68 -15.20
N LYS A 90 13.68 2.85 -16.26
CA LYS A 90 14.24 3.26 -17.56
C LYS A 90 13.38 4.29 -18.28
N ARG A 91 12.07 4.25 -18.07
CA ARG A 91 11.15 5.29 -18.54
C ARG A 91 10.87 6.21 -17.37
N PRO A 92 11.21 7.51 -17.47
CA PRO A 92 10.85 8.45 -16.41
C PRO A 92 9.32 8.39 -16.26
N PRO A 93 8.80 8.14 -15.06
CA PRO A 93 7.37 8.23 -14.84
C PRO A 93 6.92 9.68 -15.09
N PRO A 94 5.61 9.90 -15.36
CA PRO A 94 5.10 11.24 -15.61
C PRO A 94 5.51 12.22 -14.50
N ASP A 95 5.80 13.48 -14.84
CA ASP A 95 6.31 14.49 -13.89
C ASP A 95 5.43 14.66 -12.65
N TRP A 96 4.12 14.48 -12.80
CA TRP A 96 3.18 14.54 -11.67
C TRP A 96 3.40 13.40 -10.67
N VAL A 97 3.85 12.21 -11.10
CA VAL A 97 4.17 11.08 -10.23
C VAL A 97 5.44 11.39 -9.44
N LEU A 98 6.43 12.05 -10.04
CA LEU A 98 7.72 12.33 -9.39
C LEU A 98 7.64 13.42 -8.31
N ARG A 99 6.64 14.30 -8.37
CA ARG A 99 6.42 15.30 -7.32
C ARG A 99 5.96 14.62 -6.03
N SER A 100 6.66 14.89 -4.94
CA SER A 100 6.17 14.55 -3.59
C SER A 100 4.99 15.46 -3.22
N TRP A 101 4.03 14.93 -2.45
CA TRP A 101 2.93 15.71 -1.86
C TRP A 101 2.00 16.38 -2.88
N THR A 102 1.67 15.65 -3.95
CA THR A 102 0.63 16.06 -4.89
C THR A 102 -0.74 16.05 -4.24
N TRP A 103 -1.72 16.69 -4.90
CA TRP A 103 -3.13 16.61 -4.50
C TRP A 103 -3.63 15.17 -4.38
N LEU A 104 -3.10 14.24 -5.20
CA LEU A 104 -3.43 12.82 -5.13
C LEU A 104 -2.92 12.19 -3.83
N ASP A 105 -1.71 12.54 -3.38
CA ASP A 105 -1.18 12.07 -2.10
C ASP A 105 -2.06 12.53 -0.94
N TRP A 106 -2.43 13.82 -0.93
CA TRP A 106 -3.32 14.36 0.08
C TRP A 106 -4.71 13.73 0.04
N GLY A 107 -5.24 13.47 -1.17
CA GLY A 107 -6.50 12.77 -1.36
C GLY A 107 -6.46 11.34 -0.81
N LEU A 108 -5.40 10.59 -1.08
CA LEU A 108 -5.22 9.23 -0.55
C LEU A 108 -4.99 9.24 0.97
N ILE A 109 -4.21 10.17 1.51
CA ILE A 109 -4.01 10.32 2.96
C ILE A 109 -5.35 10.64 3.65
N GLY A 110 -6.13 11.57 3.08
CA GLY A 110 -7.45 11.92 3.59
C GLY A 110 -8.42 10.73 3.54
N LEU A 111 -8.46 10.01 2.41
CA LEU A 111 -9.30 8.83 2.26
C LEU A 111 -8.91 7.71 3.23
N PHE A 112 -7.61 7.50 3.43
CA PHE A 112 -7.08 6.57 4.42
C PHE A 112 -7.50 6.95 5.84
N GLY A 113 -7.31 8.22 6.24
CA GLY A 113 -7.68 8.70 7.56
C GLY A 113 -9.18 8.60 7.84
N ILE A 114 -10.02 9.06 6.92
CA ILE A 114 -11.49 8.99 7.03
C ILE A 114 -11.95 7.53 7.07
N GLY A 115 -11.40 6.67 6.21
CA GLY A 115 -11.77 5.25 6.17
C GLY A 115 -11.35 4.50 7.44
N CYS A 116 -10.15 4.75 7.97
CA CYS A 116 -9.71 4.18 9.26
C CYS A 116 -10.61 4.66 10.40
N LEU A 117 -10.86 5.97 10.50
CA LEU A 117 -11.71 6.54 11.55
C LEU A 117 -13.14 6.00 11.47
N GLY A 118 -13.73 5.98 10.28
CA GLY A 118 -15.08 5.45 10.05
C GLY A 118 -15.17 3.97 10.42
N THR A 119 -14.19 3.15 10.03
CA THR A 119 -14.10 1.74 10.40
C THR A 119 -14.09 1.58 11.92
N VAL A 120 -13.21 2.32 12.59
CA VAL A 120 -13.08 2.28 14.06
C VAL A 120 -14.38 2.70 14.74
N LEU A 121 -14.99 3.82 14.33
CA LEU A 121 -16.25 4.30 14.89
C LEU A 121 -17.38 3.27 14.70
N THR A 122 -17.48 2.64 13.53
CA THR A 122 -18.49 1.61 13.30
C THR A 122 -18.28 0.36 14.15
N LEU A 123 -17.03 0.01 14.49
CA LEU A 123 -16.73 -1.12 15.37
C LEU A 123 -17.03 -0.84 16.85
N TYR A 124 -16.95 0.41 17.28
CA TYR A 124 -17.26 0.81 18.66
C TYR A 124 -18.75 1.17 18.88
N THR A 125 -19.51 1.33 17.80
CA THR A 125 -20.94 1.67 17.84
C THR A 125 -21.87 0.50 17.46
N ALA A 126 -21.30 -0.60 16.97
CA ALA A 126 -21.98 -1.87 16.70
C ALA A 126 -21.91 -2.79 17.93
#